data_AF-A0A4Q7V9M1-F1
#
_entry.id   AF-A0A4Q7V9M1-F1
#
_cell.length_a   1.000
_cell.length_b   1.000
_cell.length_c   1.000
_cell.angle_alpha   90.00
_cell.angle_beta   90.00
_cell.angle_gamma   90.00
#
_symmetry.space_group_name_H-M   'P 1'
#
loop_
_entity.id
_entity.type
_entity.pdbx_description
1 polymer ?
#
loop_
_entity_poly.entity_id
_entity_poly.type
_entity_poly.pdbx_seq_one_letter_code
_entity_poly.pdbx_strand_id
1 'polypeptide(L)'
;MNRNLFLLLLFFQFSFLFSQKSKASSIYNQVYDTKFINIQNLDGLKDTPQEPVTSIERDSIEIKTHSLPINLYKIAHSESIQTTYFDDSIKTKKFTDPLKHIDNIAFKYLLGELKVEAHSKENKSLDKALNTLLDYVENDSLRHMVNYLKSYIEQRQTEEALRELAKKVDRENQKIKQAEDLSKEEKFDVVDDVQKYSQLYHYIEDDSVHQWIREISRDSVEFAVKNAMNDSLAFWINNGNSDFKRFWLKKNKRDSIGVWLQNTPNKGIRILYDDDVYQESVRNTKRKGAKVRLEEQLSPDGFKLARLKKYKRYVDIWKFGTLIKLDFNQGHVSKDWAEGGESSISTLTGIKSFAKYQKNKTSWESTLDLEYGLLKSGNNDFRKNQDKLEFNTKFGQLAFGKWYYTSMFNLKTQFVRGYNYSADGSRKLISNFFAPAYILGSVGLDFKPKKDFSILISPFTAKYTIVRDTARIDQTAFGIDADKKIKKEVGSYVKILHKWEITKDISMENKLEFYSSYTNKPKNIDVDWQFILNLPINQYLTTTVSTYLISDNDTGSKVQFKENLAVGIKYQF
;
A
#
# COMPACT_ATOMS: atom_id res chain seq x y z
N MET A 1 10.04 32.68 -22.68
CA MET A 1 9.66 31.45 -21.95
C MET A 1 8.27 31.05 -22.42
N ASN A 2 8.15 29.98 -23.20
CA ASN A 2 6.95 29.74 -24.00
C ASN A 2 5.83 29.15 -23.13
N ARG A 3 4.75 29.92 -22.92
CA ARG A 3 3.58 29.59 -22.06
C ARG A 3 2.92 28.26 -22.46
N ASN A 4 3.09 27.87 -23.73
CA ASN A 4 2.62 26.59 -24.27
C ASN A 4 3.46 25.38 -23.84
N LEU A 5 4.72 25.56 -23.43
CA LEU A 5 5.56 24.46 -22.91
C LEU A 5 5.25 24.15 -21.45
N PHE A 6 4.86 25.16 -20.67
CA PHE A 6 4.38 25.01 -19.30
C PHE A 6 2.99 24.34 -19.27
N LEU A 7 2.11 24.70 -20.21
CA LEU A 7 0.83 24.01 -20.43
C LEU A 7 1.02 22.59 -20.98
N LEU A 8 2.04 22.32 -21.80
CA LEU A 8 2.34 20.95 -22.26
C LEU A 8 2.91 20.08 -21.13
N LEU A 9 3.70 20.65 -20.21
CA LEU A 9 4.20 19.97 -19.01
C LEU A 9 3.08 19.74 -17.97
N LEU A 10 2.14 20.69 -17.81
CA LEU A 10 0.93 20.50 -17.01
C LEU A 10 -0.03 19.49 -17.64
N PHE A 11 -0.17 19.47 -18.97
CA PHE A 11 -0.97 18.46 -19.67
C PHE A 11 -0.32 17.08 -19.64
N PHE A 12 1.02 16.96 -19.60
CA PHE A 12 1.69 15.66 -19.41
C PHE A 12 1.65 15.18 -17.96
N GLN A 13 1.61 16.08 -16.96
CA GLN A 13 1.31 15.70 -15.58
C GLN A 13 -0.17 15.32 -15.37
N PHE A 14 -1.11 15.89 -16.14
CA PHE A 14 -2.53 15.50 -16.08
C PHE A 14 -2.90 14.29 -16.96
N SER A 15 -2.20 14.05 -18.08
CA SER A 15 -2.51 12.94 -19.00
C SER A 15 -1.81 11.63 -18.64
N PHE A 16 -0.88 11.62 -17.68
CA PHE A 16 -0.41 10.40 -17.01
C PHE A 16 -1.18 10.08 -15.72
N LEU A 17 -2.13 10.93 -15.32
CA LEU A 17 -3.04 10.70 -14.19
C LEU A 17 -4.45 10.30 -14.61
N PHE A 18 -4.82 10.40 -15.89
CA PHE A 18 -6.05 9.77 -16.39
C PHE A 18 -5.90 9.30 -17.84
N SER A 19 -6.30 8.05 -18.06
CA SER A 19 -6.51 7.37 -19.34
C SER A 19 -5.32 6.65 -19.98
N GLN A 20 -5.08 5.42 -19.50
CA GLN A 20 -5.20 4.28 -20.41
C GLN A 20 -6.11 3.22 -19.78
N LYS A 21 -7.37 3.19 -20.23
CA LYS A 21 -8.23 2.00 -20.13
C LYS A 21 -7.51 0.85 -20.82
N SER A 22 -6.82 0.03 -20.05
CA SER A 22 -6.40 -1.30 -20.47
C SER A 22 -7.68 -2.11 -20.75
N LYS A 23 -7.98 -2.33 -22.02
CA LYS A 23 -8.82 -3.44 -22.46
C LYS A 23 -8.02 -4.73 -22.25
N ALA A 24 -7.94 -5.20 -21.01
CA ALA A 24 -7.56 -6.58 -20.72
C ALA A 24 -8.86 -7.39 -20.64
N SER A 25 -9.13 -8.15 -21.69
CA SER A 25 -10.21 -9.13 -21.74
C SER A 25 -9.90 -10.28 -20.77
N SER A 26 -10.62 -10.36 -19.65
CA SER A 26 -10.71 -11.58 -18.86
C SER A 26 -11.66 -12.56 -19.57
N ILE A 27 -11.09 -13.65 -20.09
CA ILE A 27 -11.82 -14.82 -20.56
C ILE A 27 -12.39 -15.51 -19.31
N TYR A 28 -13.71 -15.50 -19.15
CA TYR A 28 -14.39 -16.27 -18.11
C TYR A 28 -14.70 -17.68 -18.64
N ASN A 29 -14.08 -18.71 -18.06
CA ASN A 29 -14.67 -20.04 -18.05
C ASN A 29 -15.77 -20.05 -16.99
N GLN A 30 -17.02 -20.08 -17.42
CA GLN A 30 -18.17 -20.36 -16.54
C GLN A 30 -18.15 -21.83 -16.13
N VAL A 31 -18.09 -22.10 -14.83
CA VAL A 31 -18.60 -23.35 -14.26
C VAL A 31 -20.05 -23.10 -13.91
N TYR A 32 -20.91 -23.92 -14.50
CA TYR A 32 -22.35 -23.95 -14.29
C TYR A 32 -22.70 -24.18 -12.82
N ASP A 33 -23.67 -23.42 -12.32
CA ASP A 33 -24.75 -24.06 -11.58
C ASP A 33 -26.10 -23.39 -11.90
N THR A 34 -27.12 -24.22 -11.89
CA THR A 34 -28.36 -24.18 -12.67
C THR A 34 -29.39 -23.08 -12.31
N LYS A 35 -30.04 -22.49 -13.33
CA LYS A 35 -31.48 -22.72 -13.68
C LYS A 35 -31.90 -21.93 -14.94
N PHE A 36 -32.71 -22.60 -15.76
CA PHE A 36 -33.46 -22.12 -16.94
C PHE A 36 -34.27 -20.84 -16.63
N ILE A 37 -34.57 -19.93 -17.57
CA ILE A 37 -35.48 -20.09 -18.72
C ILE A 37 -35.13 -19.09 -19.87
N ASN A 38 -35.28 -19.60 -21.10
CA ASN A 38 -35.16 -18.98 -22.43
C ASN A 38 -36.31 -17.96 -22.67
N ILE A 39 -36.20 -16.84 -23.41
CA ILE A 39 -36.42 -16.75 -24.88
C ILE A 39 -36.11 -15.31 -25.38
N GLN A 40 -35.14 -15.23 -26.31
CA GLN A 40 -35.00 -14.43 -27.56
C GLN A 40 -35.52 -12.98 -27.76
N ASN A 41 -34.58 -12.17 -28.31
CA ASN A 41 -34.66 -11.07 -29.29
C ASN A 41 -35.19 -9.65 -28.92
N LEU A 42 -34.24 -8.70 -28.97
CA LEU A 42 -34.38 -7.24 -29.14
C LEU A 42 -34.26 -6.87 -30.63
N ASP A 43 -35.00 -5.86 -31.08
CA ASP A 43 -34.54 -4.95 -32.15
C ASP A 43 -35.23 -3.57 -32.06
N GLY A 44 -34.41 -2.51 -32.03
CA GLY A 44 -34.78 -1.18 -32.56
C GLY A 44 -34.90 0.00 -31.59
N LEU A 45 -33.83 0.77 -31.39
CA LEU A 45 -33.88 2.18 -30.95
C LEU A 45 -32.73 3.03 -31.56
N LYS A 46 -33.07 4.15 -32.21
CA LYS A 46 -32.18 5.23 -32.69
C LYS A 46 -32.64 6.56 -32.07
N ASP A 47 -31.71 7.32 -31.49
CA ASP A 47 -31.94 8.60 -30.78
C ASP A 47 -31.78 9.84 -31.68
N THR A 48 -32.40 10.97 -31.27
CA THR A 48 -32.10 12.34 -31.75
C THR A 48 -31.94 13.35 -30.59
N PRO A 49 -31.19 14.46 -30.76
CA PRO A 49 -30.39 15.10 -29.69
C PRO A 49 -30.91 16.47 -29.18
N GLN A 50 -30.49 16.89 -27.98
CA GLN A 50 -30.74 18.23 -27.38
C GLN A 50 -29.48 18.95 -26.85
N GLU A 51 -29.53 20.30 -26.86
CA GLU A 51 -28.44 21.29 -26.60
C GLU A 51 -28.07 21.57 -25.10
N PRO A 52 -26.93 22.25 -24.79
CA PRO A 52 -26.27 22.19 -23.47
C PRO A 52 -26.48 23.39 -22.52
N VAL A 53 -26.27 23.16 -21.21
CA VAL A 53 -26.39 24.13 -20.08
C VAL A 53 -24.99 24.55 -19.56
N THR A 54 -24.87 25.76 -18.99
CA THR A 54 -23.64 26.58 -18.97
C THR A 54 -22.80 26.69 -17.67
N SER A 55 -23.09 26.01 -16.53
CA SER A 55 -22.09 25.91 -15.41
C SER A 55 -22.44 24.85 -14.33
N ILE A 56 -21.46 24.00 -13.92
CA ILE A 56 -21.59 22.91 -12.93
C ILE A 56 -20.45 22.97 -11.87
N GLU A 57 -20.73 22.75 -10.58
CA GLU A 57 -19.72 22.65 -9.48
C GLU A 57 -19.09 21.25 -9.36
N ARG A 58 -17.83 21.17 -8.87
CA ARG A 58 -17.06 19.92 -8.76
C ARG A 58 -17.75 18.92 -7.82
N ASP A 59 -17.92 17.70 -8.32
CA ASP A 59 -18.52 16.53 -7.67
C ASP A 59 -20.04 16.59 -7.42
N SER A 60 -20.76 17.43 -8.20
CA SER A 60 -22.23 17.36 -8.33
C SER A 60 -22.63 16.62 -9.62
N ILE A 61 -23.68 15.80 -9.54
CA ILE A 61 -24.20 14.99 -10.66
C ILE A 61 -25.54 15.57 -11.10
N GLU A 62 -25.65 16.04 -12.34
CA GLU A 62 -26.91 16.41 -13.00
C GLU A 62 -27.34 15.26 -13.93
N ILE A 63 -28.57 14.77 -13.78
CA ILE A 63 -29.11 13.65 -14.57
C ILE A 63 -30.01 14.20 -15.68
N LYS A 64 -29.54 14.22 -16.93
CA LYS A 64 -30.41 14.45 -18.11
C LYS A 64 -31.02 13.12 -18.57
N THR A 65 -32.34 12.99 -18.52
CA THR A 65 -33.09 11.82 -19.02
C THR A 65 -33.65 12.07 -20.43
N HIS A 66 -33.35 11.18 -21.38
CA HIS A 66 -34.05 11.09 -22.67
C HIS A 66 -35.24 10.13 -22.54
N SER A 67 -36.45 10.56 -22.91
CA SER A 67 -37.65 9.72 -22.91
C SER A 67 -37.81 8.95 -24.23
N LEU A 68 -37.99 7.63 -24.15
CA LEU A 68 -38.30 6.78 -25.31
C LEU A 68 -39.81 6.81 -25.64
N PRO A 69 -40.23 6.87 -26.92
CA PRO A 69 -41.64 6.85 -27.30
C PRO A 69 -42.28 5.47 -27.04
N ILE A 70 -43.47 5.48 -26.43
CA ILE A 70 -44.18 4.35 -25.78
C ILE A 70 -44.85 3.33 -26.72
N ASN A 71 -44.87 3.52 -28.04
CA ASN A 71 -45.70 2.68 -28.91
C ASN A 71 -44.88 1.79 -29.81
N LEU A 72 -44.79 0.47 -29.52
CA LEU A 72 -44.67 -0.54 -30.59
C LEU A 72 -45.15 -1.96 -30.28
N TYR A 73 -45.49 -2.39 -29.04
CA TYR A 73 -46.15 -3.70 -28.86
C TYR A 73 -47.20 -3.71 -27.73
N LYS A 74 -48.42 -4.17 -28.05
CA LYS A 74 -49.60 -4.30 -27.18
C LYS A 74 -49.96 -5.78 -27.12
N ILE A 75 -49.93 -6.41 -25.94
CA ILE A 75 -50.52 -7.75 -25.75
C ILE A 75 -52.03 -7.55 -25.54
N ALA A 76 -52.83 -8.08 -26.45
CA ALA A 76 -54.28 -7.96 -26.39
C ALA A 76 -54.90 -9.16 -25.65
N HIS A 77 -54.88 -9.14 -24.32
CA HIS A 77 -55.99 -9.63 -23.48
C HIS A 77 -55.77 -9.32 -22.00
N SER A 78 -56.86 -9.02 -21.31
CA SER A 78 -57.02 -8.73 -19.87
C SER A 78 -56.84 -7.27 -19.45
N GLU A 79 -57.99 -6.61 -19.32
CA GLU A 79 -58.25 -5.33 -18.67
C GLU A 79 -57.94 -5.38 -17.16
N SER A 80 -56.69 -5.13 -16.76
CA SER A 80 -56.40 -4.52 -15.46
C SER A 80 -54.91 -4.29 -15.36
N ILE A 81 -54.47 -3.05 -15.48
CA ILE A 81 -53.42 -2.40 -14.69
C ILE A 81 -53.36 -0.96 -15.21
N GLN A 82 -53.88 -0.03 -14.41
CA GLN A 82 -53.58 1.38 -14.55
C GLN A 82 -52.11 1.58 -14.19
N THR A 83 -51.29 2.01 -15.14
CA THR A 83 -49.95 2.55 -14.85
C THR A 83 -50.07 4.05 -14.65
N THR A 84 -50.07 4.48 -13.39
CA THR A 84 -49.93 5.88 -12.99
C THR A 84 -48.48 6.32 -13.25
N TYR A 85 -48.29 7.36 -14.07
CA TYR A 85 -46.98 7.99 -14.25
C TYR A 85 -46.72 8.93 -13.07
N PHE A 86 -45.62 8.72 -12.34
CA PHE A 86 -45.12 9.69 -11.36
C PHE A 86 -44.30 10.76 -12.10
N ASP A 87 -44.77 12.00 -12.01
CA ASP A 87 -43.97 13.20 -12.30
C ASP A 87 -43.09 13.48 -11.08
N ASP A 88 -41.92 12.84 -11.02
CA ASP A 88 -40.93 13.11 -9.98
C ASP A 88 -40.08 14.32 -10.38
N SER A 89 -40.55 15.51 -10.02
CA SER A 89 -39.68 16.67 -9.85
C SER A 89 -38.58 16.32 -8.84
N ILE A 90 -37.34 16.14 -9.31
CA ILE A 90 -36.23 15.62 -8.50
C ILE A 90 -35.88 16.60 -7.37
N LYS A 91 -36.18 16.22 -6.12
CA LYS A 91 -35.54 16.82 -4.94
C LYS A 91 -34.11 16.31 -4.83
N THR A 92 -33.13 17.19 -4.99
CA THR A 92 -31.71 16.87 -4.81
C THR A 92 -31.40 16.48 -3.37
N LYS A 93 -30.96 15.23 -3.13
CA LYS A 93 -30.44 14.78 -1.84
C LYS A 93 -28.92 14.92 -1.80
N LYS A 94 -28.39 15.56 -0.76
CA LYS A 94 -26.94 15.79 -0.58
C LYS A 94 -26.26 14.47 -0.19
N PHE A 95 -25.23 14.07 -0.95
CA PHE A 95 -24.43 12.87 -0.66
C PHE A 95 -23.28 13.23 0.30
N THR A 96 -23.09 12.44 1.36
CA THR A 96 -22.02 12.65 2.37
C THR A 96 -20.98 11.52 2.30
N ASP A 97 -19.70 11.88 2.12
CA ASP A 97 -18.57 10.96 2.01
C ASP A 97 -18.34 10.15 3.31
N PRO A 98 -18.41 8.80 3.28
CA PRO A 98 -18.19 7.95 4.45
C PRO A 98 -16.73 7.89 4.92
N LEU A 99 -15.77 8.36 4.11
CA LEU A 99 -14.34 8.43 4.48
C LEU A 99 -13.92 9.83 4.91
N LYS A 100 -14.88 10.72 5.22
CA LYS A 100 -14.62 12.12 5.57
C LYS A 100 -13.58 12.30 6.67
N HIS A 101 -13.47 11.33 7.58
CA HIS A 101 -12.62 11.32 8.78
C HIS A 101 -11.14 11.03 8.56
N ILE A 102 -10.76 10.72 7.32
CA ILE A 102 -9.40 10.41 6.93
C ILE A 102 -8.83 11.62 6.21
N ASP A 103 -8.11 12.50 6.88
CA ASP A 103 -7.67 13.76 6.25
C ASP A 103 -6.73 13.55 5.04
N ASN A 104 -6.11 12.36 4.92
CA ASN A 104 -5.26 11.98 3.80
C ASN A 104 -6.08 11.49 2.57
N ILE A 105 -6.21 12.38 1.59
CA ILE A 105 -6.97 12.18 0.34
C ILE A 105 -6.44 11.00 -0.49
N ALA A 106 -5.12 10.77 -0.54
CA ALA A 106 -4.54 9.66 -1.28
C ALA A 106 -4.86 8.31 -0.63
N PHE A 107 -4.89 8.26 0.70
CA PHE A 107 -5.29 7.07 1.43
C PHE A 107 -6.80 6.79 1.30
N LYS A 108 -7.67 7.82 1.25
CA LYS A 108 -9.10 7.64 0.93
C LYS A 108 -9.32 7.01 -0.44
N TYR A 109 -8.57 7.47 -1.45
CA TYR A 109 -8.68 6.95 -2.79
C TYR A 109 -8.21 5.49 -2.87
N LEU A 110 -7.10 5.16 -2.19
CA LEU A 110 -6.60 3.78 -2.04
C LEU A 110 -7.62 2.87 -1.37
N LEU A 111 -8.31 3.34 -0.33
CA LEU A 111 -9.38 2.59 0.34
C LEU A 111 -10.56 2.32 -0.59
N GLY A 112 -10.96 3.32 -1.38
CA GLY A 112 -11.98 3.16 -2.41
C GLY A 112 -11.62 2.11 -3.47
N GLU A 113 -10.35 2.07 -3.91
CA GLU A 113 -9.86 1.04 -4.85
C GLU A 113 -9.85 -0.36 -4.21
N LEU A 114 -9.31 -0.48 -3.01
CA LEU A 114 -9.26 -1.75 -2.29
C LEU A 114 -10.68 -2.30 -2.01
N LYS A 115 -11.69 -1.45 -1.80
CA LYS A 115 -13.09 -1.87 -1.59
C LYS A 115 -13.71 -2.49 -2.84
N VAL A 116 -13.46 -1.87 -3.99
CA VAL A 116 -13.87 -2.40 -5.29
C VAL A 116 -13.18 -3.74 -5.55
N GLU A 117 -11.90 -3.87 -5.20
CA GLU A 117 -11.13 -5.10 -5.35
C GLU A 117 -11.58 -6.21 -4.39
N ALA A 118 -11.88 -5.89 -3.13
CA ALA A 118 -12.35 -6.84 -2.13
C ALA A 118 -13.72 -7.45 -2.48
N HIS A 119 -14.52 -6.81 -3.36
CA HIS A 119 -15.79 -7.33 -3.86
C HIS A 119 -15.64 -8.24 -5.10
N SER A 120 -14.42 -8.43 -5.62
CA SER A 120 -14.17 -9.14 -6.89
C SER A 120 -14.14 -10.67 -6.82
N LYS A 121 -14.36 -11.28 -5.63
CA LYS A 121 -14.70 -12.71 -5.41
C LYS A 121 -13.67 -13.76 -5.87
N GLU A 122 -12.43 -13.40 -6.20
CA GLU A 122 -11.42 -14.37 -6.67
C GLU A 122 -10.71 -15.13 -5.54
N ASN A 123 -10.62 -14.59 -4.32
CA ASN A 123 -10.07 -15.31 -3.17
C ASN A 123 -10.83 -14.96 -1.89
N LYS A 124 -11.96 -15.63 -1.64
CA LYS A 124 -12.86 -15.37 -0.49
C LYS A 124 -12.19 -15.15 0.86
N SER A 125 -10.98 -15.66 1.15
CA SER A 125 -10.29 -15.38 2.42
C SER A 125 -9.44 -14.10 2.39
N LEU A 126 -8.80 -13.78 1.25
CA LEU A 126 -8.10 -12.50 1.09
C LEU A 126 -9.12 -11.39 0.89
N ASP A 127 -10.16 -11.62 0.09
CA ASP A 127 -11.29 -10.71 -0.05
C ASP A 127 -12.01 -10.53 1.28
N LYS A 128 -12.19 -11.60 2.08
CA LYS A 128 -12.73 -11.47 3.43
C LYS A 128 -11.76 -10.72 4.35
N ALA A 129 -10.45 -10.99 4.32
CA ALA A 129 -9.48 -10.27 5.14
C ALA A 129 -9.38 -8.80 4.74
N LEU A 130 -9.38 -8.50 3.44
CA LEU A 130 -9.33 -7.17 2.86
C LEU A 130 -10.63 -6.42 3.12
N ASN A 131 -11.80 -7.01 2.83
CA ASN A 131 -13.09 -6.45 3.26
C ASN A 131 -13.11 -6.23 4.77
N THR A 132 -12.62 -7.17 5.60
CA THR A 132 -12.60 -6.99 7.07
C THR A 132 -11.69 -5.82 7.50
N LEU A 133 -10.52 -5.67 6.87
CA LEU A 133 -9.59 -4.58 7.18
C LEU A 133 -10.05 -3.24 6.60
N LEU A 134 -10.71 -3.24 5.44
CA LEU A 134 -11.33 -2.06 4.84
C LEU A 134 -12.54 -1.65 5.65
N ASP A 135 -13.45 -2.58 5.94
CA ASP A 135 -14.55 -2.36 6.86
C ASP A 135 -14.03 -1.79 8.19
N TYR A 136 -12.90 -2.27 8.73
CA TYR A 136 -12.28 -1.68 9.92
C TYR A 136 -11.81 -0.23 9.74
N VAL A 137 -11.19 0.12 8.59
CA VAL A 137 -10.66 1.47 8.33
C VAL A 137 -11.75 2.47 7.93
N GLU A 138 -12.72 2.03 7.13
CA GLU A 138 -13.88 2.82 6.71
C GLU A 138 -14.87 3.03 7.85
N ASN A 139 -14.95 2.07 8.78
CA ASN A 139 -15.85 2.14 9.92
C ASN A 139 -15.27 3.09 10.97
N ASP A 140 -15.59 4.35 10.76
CA ASP A 140 -15.30 5.45 11.67
C ASP A 140 -15.80 5.17 13.09
N SER A 141 -16.94 4.47 13.23
CA SER A 141 -17.50 4.08 14.52
C SER A 141 -16.62 3.06 15.24
N LEU A 142 -15.90 2.16 14.54
CA LEU A 142 -14.92 1.27 15.17
C LEU A 142 -13.70 2.03 15.66
N ARG A 143 -13.20 3.03 14.92
CA ARG A 143 -12.11 3.88 15.41
C ARG A 143 -12.54 4.71 16.62
N HIS A 144 -13.73 5.30 16.57
CA HIS A 144 -14.31 6.00 17.70
C HIS A 144 -14.56 5.07 18.88
N MET A 145 -15.02 3.83 18.64
CA MET A 145 -15.20 2.81 19.67
C MET A 145 -13.86 2.36 20.26
N VAL A 146 -12.81 2.14 19.46
CA VAL A 146 -11.47 1.81 19.95
C VAL A 146 -10.89 2.94 20.78
N ASN A 147 -11.06 4.19 20.34
CA ASN A 147 -10.65 5.35 21.12
C ASN A 147 -11.48 5.51 22.39
N TYR A 148 -12.79 5.26 22.32
CA TYR A 148 -13.69 5.27 23.47
C TYR A 148 -13.28 4.18 24.47
N LEU A 149 -13.07 2.94 24.02
CA LEU A 149 -12.59 1.81 24.82
C LEU A 149 -11.24 2.13 25.46
N LYS A 150 -10.31 2.71 24.70
CA LYS A 150 -9.02 3.16 25.23
C LYS A 150 -9.22 4.21 26.33
N SER A 151 -9.98 5.27 26.08
CA SER A 151 -10.26 6.30 27.08
C SER A 151 -11.02 5.77 28.30
N TYR A 152 -11.93 4.83 28.09
CA TYR A 152 -12.72 4.18 29.13
C TYR A 152 -11.82 3.32 30.03
N ILE A 153 -10.94 2.51 29.44
CA ILE A 153 -9.99 1.66 30.16
C ILE A 153 -8.95 2.50 30.92
N GLU A 154 -8.54 3.65 30.37
CA GLU A 154 -7.55 4.55 30.97
C GLU A 154 -8.15 5.43 32.08
N GLN A 155 -9.37 5.97 31.91
CA GLN A 155 -9.93 7.03 32.77
C GLN A 155 -11.17 6.60 33.58
N ARG A 156 -11.95 5.60 33.13
CA ARG A 156 -13.15 5.05 33.80
C ARG A 156 -14.25 6.06 34.20
N GLN A 157 -14.36 7.19 33.52
CA GLN A 157 -15.29 8.28 33.87
C GLN A 157 -16.78 7.87 33.87
N THR A 158 -17.20 6.95 33.00
CA THR A 158 -18.61 6.51 32.91
C THR A 158 -19.07 5.79 34.18
N GLU A 159 -18.19 4.98 34.80
CA GLU A 159 -18.49 4.28 36.06
C GLU A 159 -18.71 5.26 37.20
N GLU A 160 -17.91 6.32 37.24
CA GLU A 160 -18.03 7.39 38.23
C GLU A 160 -19.34 8.16 38.05
N ALA A 161 -19.68 8.49 36.79
CA ALA A 161 -20.93 9.18 36.47
C ALA A 161 -22.18 8.36 36.84
N LEU A 162 -22.19 7.05 36.56
CA LEU A 162 -23.29 6.15 36.92
C LEU A 162 -23.48 6.05 38.44
N ARG A 163 -22.38 5.97 39.19
CA ARG A 163 -22.44 5.97 40.66
C ARG A 163 -23.04 7.26 41.21
N GLU A 164 -22.69 8.41 40.65
CA GLU A 164 -23.27 9.68 41.06
C GLU A 164 -24.75 9.81 40.69
N LEU A 165 -25.15 9.31 39.51
CA LEU A 165 -26.54 9.29 39.08
C LEU A 165 -27.41 8.40 40.00
N ALA A 166 -26.94 7.19 40.32
CA ALA A 166 -27.64 6.29 41.24
C ALA A 166 -27.86 6.94 42.62
N LYS A 167 -26.82 7.56 43.17
CA LYS A 167 -26.93 8.31 44.43
C LYS A 167 -27.98 9.41 44.35
N LYS A 168 -28.09 10.10 43.21
CA LYS A 168 -29.09 11.17 43.02
C LYS A 168 -30.51 10.59 43.00
N VAL A 169 -30.75 9.51 42.26
CA VAL A 169 -32.06 8.83 42.19
C VAL A 169 -32.53 8.37 43.55
N ASP A 170 -31.66 7.73 44.33
CA ASP A 170 -32.00 7.25 45.68
C ASP A 170 -32.42 8.39 46.61
N ARG A 171 -31.68 9.51 46.56
CA ARG A 171 -31.99 10.71 47.37
C ARG A 171 -33.36 11.30 47.03
N GLU A 172 -33.68 11.44 45.75
CA GLU A 172 -34.94 12.05 45.34
C GLU A 172 -36.15 11.12 45.56
N ASN A 173 -36.00 9.80 45.39
CA ASN A 173 -37.01 8.80 45.77
C ASN A 173 -37.37 8.86 47.27
N GLN A 174 -36.38 9.12 48.13
CA GLN A 174 -36.62 9.31 49.55
C GLN A 174 -37.44 10.57 49.83
N LYS A 175 -37.18 11.69 49.11
CA LYS A 175 -37.97 12.92 49.27
C LYS A 175 -39.43 12.74 48.86
N ILE A 176 -39.69 12.03 47.76
CA ILE A 176 -41.07 11.73 47.29
C ILE A 176 -41.84 10.96 48.36
N LYS A 177 -41.23 9.94 48.97
CA LYS A 177 -41.86 9.14 50.03
C LYS A 177 -42.19 9.94 51.30
N GLN A 178 -41.46 11.03 51.55
CA GLN A 178 -41.64 11.88 52.72
C GLN A 178 -42.54 13.09 52.46
N ALA A 179 -42.97 13.32 51.22
CA ALA A 179 -43.69 14.51 50.83
C ALA A 179 -45.21 14.28 50.83
N GLU A 180 -45.88 14.58 51.94
CA GLU A 180 -47.34 14.77 51.96
C GLU A 180 -47.74 16.18 51.48
N ASP A 181 -46.89 17.19 51.73
CA ASP A 181 -47.21 18.61 51.54
C ASP A 181 -46.69 19.25 50.24
N LEU A 182 -45.98 18.52 49.39
CA LEU A 182 -45.56 19.08 48.10
C LEU A 182 -46.80 19.35 47.23
N SER A 183 -46.81 20.50 46.55
CA SER A 183 -47.89 20.86 45.64
C SER A 183 -48.00 19.83 44.50
N LYS A 184 -49.19 19.69 43.90
CA LYS A 184 -49.43 18.63 42.89
C LYS A 184 -48.48 18.72 41.69
N GLU A 185 -48.09 19.93 41.31
CA GLU A 185 -47.16 20.17 40.20
C GLU A 185 -45.71 19.85 40.61
N GLU A 186 -45.25 20.27 41.78
CA GLU A 186 -43.89 19.96 42.26
C GLU A 186 -43.69 18.46 42.54
N LYS A 187 -44.72 17.76 43.05
CA LYS A 187 -44.67 16.28 43.17
C LYS A 187 -44.56 15.61 41.81
N PHE A 188 -45.25 16.13 40.80
CA PHE A 188 -45.23 15.55 39.47
C PHE A 188 -43.85 15.67 38.83
N ASP A 189 -43.26 16.86 38.90
CA ASP A 189 -41.95 17.13 38.30
C ASP A 189 -40.82 16.32 38.98
N VAL A 190 -40.83 16.23 40.31
CA VAL A 190 -39.81 15.44 41.04
C VAL A 190 -39.96 13.93 40.75
N VAL A 191 -41.19 13.41 40.65
CA VAL A 191 -41.44 12.01 40.29
C VAL A 191 -41.00 11.74 38.85
N ASP A 192 -41.28 12.65 37.92
CA ASP A 192 -40.92 12.53 36.51
C ASP A 192 -39.38 12.55 36.32
N ASP A 193 -38.68 13.46 37.00
CA ASP A 193 -37.22 13.52 36.95
C ASP A 193 -36.55 12.29 37.55
N VAL A 194 -37.07 11.78 38.69
CA VAL A 194 -36.59 10.53 39.28
C VAL A 194 -36.78 9.35 38.34
N GLN A 195 -37.94 9.28 37.66
CA GLN A 195 -38.20 8.25 36.67
C GLN A 195 -37.24 8.38 35.49
N LYS A 196 -37.01 9.58 34.96
CA LYS A 196 -36.06 9.81 33.86
C LYS A 196 -34.63 9.41 34.23
N TYR A 197 -34.15 9.82 35.40
CA TYR A 197 -32.79 9.47 35.85
C TYR A 197 -32.64 7.99 36.18
N SER A 198 -33.63 7.38 36.84
CA SER A 198 -33.63 5.94 37.11
C SER A 198 -33.67 5.13 35.82
N GLN A 199 -34.51 5.52 34.85
CA GLN A 199 -34.56 4.88 33.54
C GLN A 199 -33.24 5.02 32.78
N LEU A 200 -32.60 6.19 32.81
CA LEU A 200 -31.31 6.38 32.17
C LEU A 200 -30.21 5.56 32.86
N TYR A 201 -30.20 5.53 34.19
CA TYR A 201 -29.25 4.73 34.97
C TYR A 201 -29.39 3.24 34.60
N HIS A 202 -30.59 2.68 34.68
CA HIS A 202 -30.84 1.28 34.34
C HIS A 202 -30.57 0.98 32.88
N TYR A 203 -30.94 1.87 31.96
CA TYR A 203 -30.67 1.69 30.55
C TYR A 203 -29.17 1.50 30.27
N ILE A 204 -28.30 2.21 30.99
CA ILE A 204 -26.84 2.10 30.79
C ILE A 204 -26.24 0.97 31.63
N GLU A 205 -26.61 0.84 32.90
CA GLU A 205 -26.08 -0.19 33.80
C GLU A 205 -26.44 -1.61 33.32
N ASP A 206 -27.65 -1.77 32.79
CA ASP A 206 -28.14 -3.03 32.23
C ASP A 206 -27.79 -3.20 30.74
N ASP A 207 -27.13 -2.20 30.14
CA ASP A 207 -26.66 -2.32 28.77
C ASP A 207 -25.55 -3.38 28.68
N SER A 208 -25.84 -4.43 27.92
CA SER A 208 -24.93 -5.56 27.74
C SER A 208 -23.55 -5.18 27.17
N VAL A 209 -23.47 -4.13 26.35
CA VAL A 209 -22.19 -3.66 25.80
C VAL A 209 -21.39 -2.94 26.87
N HIS A 210 -22.02 -2.06 27.65
CA HIS A 210 -21.38 -1.41 28.78
C HIS A 210 -20.85 -2.44 29.80
N GLN A 211 -21.66 -3.45 30.16
CA GLN A 211 -21.25 -4.54 31.06
C GLN A 211 -20.04 -5.32 30.51
N TRP A 212 -20.06 -5.68 29.23
CA TRP A 212 -18.96 -6.38 28.57
C TRP A 212 -17.66 -5.56 28.55
N ILE A 213 -17.74 -4.27 28.21
CA ILE A 213 -16.58 -3.35 28.22
C ILE A 213 -16.02 -3.23 29.64
N ARG A 214 -16.89 -3.12 30.63
CA ARG A 214 -16.52 -3.06 32.05
C ARG A 214 -15.78 -4.33 32.47
N GLU A 215 -16.26 -5.52 32.09
CA GLU A 215 -15.64 -6.81 32.38
C GLU A 215 -14.26 -6.97 31.73
N ILE A 216 -14.12 -6.66 30.43
CA ILE A 216 -12.82 -6.73 29.74
C ILE A 216 -11.81 -5.76 30.34
N SER A 217 -12.24 -4.57 30.78
CA SER A 217 -11.33 -3.64 31.45
C SER A 217 -10.80 -4.17 32.81
N ARG A 218 -11.46 -5.19 33.37
CA ARG A 218 -11.11 -5.91 34.60
C ARG A 218 -10.39 -7.24 34.32
N ASP A 219 -9.99 -7.51 33.07
CA ASP A 219 -9.29 -8.75 32.74
C ASP A 219 -7.99 -8.84 33.54
N SER A 220 -7.83 -10.00 34.16
CA SER A 220 -6.72 -10.28 35.05
C SER A 220 -5.50 -10.70 34.24
N VAL A 221 -4.33 -10.14 34.54
CA VAL A 221 -3.07 -10.51 33.88
C VAL A 221 -2.18 -11.26 34.86
N GLU A 222 -1.63 -12.40 34.47
CA GLU A 222 -0.71 -13.16 35.33
C GLU A 222 0.70 -12.55 35.27
N PHE A 223 1.22 -12.20 36.45
CA PHE A 223 2.55 -11.63 36.62
C PHE A 223 3.36 -12.48 37.60
N ALA A 224 4.64 -12.73 37.30
CA ALA A 224 5.51 -13.54 38.14
C ALA A 224 6.75 -12.77 38.61
N VAL A 225 7.02 -12.83 39.91
CA VAL A 225 8.24 -12.28 40.54
C VAL A 225 9.17 -13.43 40.91
N LYS A 226 10.47 -13.24 40.72
CA LYS A 226 11.51 -14.23 41.09
C LYS A 226 12.53 -13.65 42.06
N ASN A 227 13.08 -14.50 42.93
CA ASN A 227 14.19 -14.14 43.80
C ASN A 227 15.56 -14.59 43.23
N ALA A 228 16.65 -14.27 43.91
CA ALA A 228 18.02 -14.58 43.48
C ALA A 228 18.34 -16.09 43.45
N MET A 229 17.56 -16.91 44.14
CA MET A 229 17.63 -18.38 44.09
C MET A 229 16.70 -18.98 43.03
N ASN A 230 16.06 -18.14 42.21
CA ASN A 230 15.16 -18.47 41.12
C ASN A 230 13.81 -19.10 41.55
N ASP A 231 13.43 -18.96 42.83
CA ASP A 231 12.05 -19.26 43.25
C ASP A 231 11.13 -18.19 42.66
N SER A 232 9.95 -18.60 42.18
CA SER A 232 8.97 -17.71 41.57
C SER A 232 7.63 -17.73 42.30
N LEU A 233 7.00 -16.56 42.40
CA LEU A 233 5.59 -16.43 42.77
C LEU A 233 4.86 -15.73 41.62
N ALA A 234 3.89 -16.44 41.05
CA ALA A 234 2.95 -15.88 40.08
C ALA A 234 1.66 -15.48 40.79
N PHE A 235 1.10 -14.33 40.41
CA PHE A 235 -0.20 -13.88 40.86
C PHE A 235 -0.89 -13.03 39.79
N TRP A 236 -2.21 -12.99 39.85
CA TRP A 236 -3.05 -12.23 38.93
C TRP A 236 -3.15 -10.77 39.39
N ILE A 237 -2.80 -9.83 38.51
CA ILE A 237 -3.04 -8.39 38.69
C ILE A 237 -4.31 -7.96 37.96
N ASN A 238 -4.87 -6.80 38.33
CA ASN A 238 -6.11 -6.25 37.75
C ASN A 238 -7.38 -7.10 37.98
N ASN A 239 -7.35 -8.06 38.91
CA ASN A 239 -8.48 -8.96 39.25
C ASN A 239 -9.59 -8.33 40.11
N GLY A 240 -9.60 -7.00 40.28
CA GLY A 240 -10.56 -6.27 41.13
C GLY A 240 -10.37 -6.43 42.64
N ASN A 241 -9.55 -7.39 43.08
CA ASN A 241 -9.29 -7.66 44.49
C ASN A 241 -7.91 -7.11 44.89
N SER A 242 -7.85 -6.48 46.06
CA SER A 242 -6.58 -6.04 46.64
C SER A 242 -5.98 -7.13 47.51
N ASP A 243 -5.69 -8.30 46.93
CA ASP A 243 -5.17 -9.44 47.66
C ASP A 243 -3.67 -9.30 47.94
N PHE A 244 -3.27 -9.78 49.11
CA PHE A 244 -1.87 -9.81 49.53
C PHE A 244 -1.30 -11.21 49.33
N LYS A 245 -0.17 -11.29 48.66
CA LYS A 245 0.60 -12.52 48.52
C LYS A 245 1.94 -12.36 49.21
N ARG A 246 2.26 -13.25 50.14
CA ARG A 246 3.59 -13.27 50.76
C ARG A 246 4.58 -13.94 49.82
N PHE A 247 5.70 -13.27 49.60
CA PHE A 247 6.83 -13.77 48.83
C PHE A 247 8.10 -13.70 49.67
N TRP A 248 8.96 -14.72 49.54
CA TRP A 248 10.21 -14.78 50.28
C TRP A 248 11.37 -14.34 49.38
N LEU A 249 11.96 -13.20 49.72
CA LEU A 249 13.21 -12.75 49.14
C LEU A 249 14.35 -13.51 49.79
N LYS A 250 14.88 -14.51 49.09
CA LYS A 250 16.01 -15.33 49.55
C LYS A 250 17.30 -14.82 48.92
N LYS A 251 18.24 -14.43 49.76
CA LYS A 251 19.62 -14.13 49.32
C LYS A 251 20.39 -15.44 49.17
N ASN A 252 20.32 -16.30 50.19
CA ASN A 252 20.97 -17.61 50.28
C ASN A 252 19.97 -18.63 50.87
N LYS A 253 20.30 -19.94 50.87
CA LYS A 253 19.41 -21.01 51.41
C LYS A 253 18.97 -20.84 52.88
N ARG A 254 19.58 -19.93 53.64
CA ARG A 254 19.35 -19.74 55.09
C ARG A 254 18.94 -18.32 55.48
N ASP A 255 18.83 -17.40 54.51
CA ASP A 255 18.50 -16.00 54.78
C ASP A 255 17.37 -15.56 53.84
N SER A 256 16.20 -15.32 54.44
CA SER A 256 14.95 -15.04 53.73
C SER A 256 14.12 -13.99 54.44
N ILE A 257 13.75 -12.92 53.74
CA ILE A 257 12.84 -11.88 54.24
C ILE A 257 11.48 -12.05 53.56
N GLY A 258 10.43 -12.03 54.37
CA GLY A 258 9.04 -12.04 53.89
C GLY A 258 8.64 -10.64 53.43
N VAL A 259 8.15 -10.54 52.19
CA VAL A 259 7.50 -9.34 51.66
C VAL A 259 6.09 -9.69 51.25
N TRP A 260 5.16 -8.77 51.46
CA TRP A 260 3.81 -8.86 50.96
C TRP A 260 3.70 -8.05 49.68
N LEU A 261 3.26 -8.71 48.62
CA LEU A 261 2.91 -8.09 47.35
C LEU A 261 1.39 -7.91 47.35
N GLN A 262 0.93 -6.68 47.24
CA GLN A 262 -0.49 -6.33 47.14
C GLN A 262 -0.82 -5.93 45.71
N ASN A 263 -1.82 -6.57 45.11
CA ASN A 263 -2.42 -6.08 43.87
C ASN A 263 -3.21 -4.79 44.14
N THR A 264 -3.06 -3.77 43.29
CA THR A 264 -3.85 -2.53 43.40
C THR A 264 -4.89 -2.42 42.28
N PRO A 265 -6.04 -1.78 42.53
CA PRO A 265 -7.13 -1.67 41.53
C PRO A 265 -6.75 -0.92 40.23
N ASN A 266 -5.70 -0.10 40.25
CA ASN A 266 -5.26 0.72 39.11
C ASN A 266 -4.09 0.09 38.35
N LYS A 267 -4.03 -1.25 38.28
CA LYS A 267 -3.00 -2.01 37.56
C LYS A 267 -1.57 -1.82 38.09
N GLY A 268 -1.41 -1.40 39.35
CA GLY A 268 -0.11 -1.30 40.04
C GLY A 268 0.09 -2.43 41.07
N ILE A 269 1.34 -2.65 41.49
CA ILE A 269 1.68 -3.58 42.58
C ILE A 269 2.30 -2.76 43.72
N ARG A 270 1.79 -2.92 44.94
CA ARG A 270 2.37 -2.33 46.15
C ARG A 270 3.15 -3.40 46.91
N ILE A 271 4.34 -3.06 47.40
CA ILE A 271 5.21 -3.98 48.14
C ILE A 271 5.31 -3.48 49.58
N LEU A 272 5.04 -4.37 50.53
CA LEU A 272 5.18 -4.15 51.97
C LEU A 272 6.13 -5.20 52.55
N TYR A 273 6.84 -4.90 53.63
CA TYR A 273 7.60 -5.88 54.38
C TYR A 273 6.84 -6.25 55.66
N ASP A 274 7.11 -7.41 56.26
CA ASP A 274 6.46 -7.84 57.50
C ASP A 274 6.84 -6.92 58.68
N ASP A 275 5.84 -6.45 59.45
CA ASP A 275 6.03 -5.47 60.55
C ASP A 275 6.76 -6.04 61.79
N ASP A 276 7.06 -7.34 61.82
CA ASP A 276 7.85 -8.00 62.89
C ASP A 276 9.22 -8.49 62.40
N VAL A 277 9.80 -7.89 61.36
CA VAL A 277 11.24 -8.09 61.04
C VAL A 277 12.08 -7.20 61.97
N TYR A 278 11.96 -7.45 63.28
CA TYR A 278 13.08 -7.25 64.18
C TYR A 278 13.86 -8.55 64.17
N GLN A 279 15.10 -8.47 63.72
CA GLN A 279 16.00 -9.61 63.66
C GLN A 279 16.35 -10.03 65.09
N GLU A 280 15.60 -10.96 65.69
CA GLU A 280 16.04 -11.66 66.90
C GLU A 280 15.42 -13.07 67.02
N SER A 281 16.28 -14.04 67.35
CA SER A 281 16.01 -15.49 67.31
C SER A 281 15.40 -16.04 68.62
N VAL A 282 14.55 -17.09 68.56
CA VAL A 282 14.65 -18.37 69.36
C VAL A 282 13.32 -19.20 69.52
N ARG A 283 13.48 -20.52 69.29
CA ARG A 283 12.86 -21.80 69.80
C ARG A 283 11.40 -22.27 69.59
N ASN A 284 11.35 -23.59 69.35
CA ASN A 284 10.26 -24.51 68.94
C ASN A 284 9.26 -24.93 70.03
N THR A 285 8.07 -25.39 69.61
CA THR A 285 7.45 -26.67 70.08
C THR A 285 6.36 -27.21 69.12
N LYS A 286 6.20 -28.55 69.11
CA LYS A 286 5.50 -29.41 68.11
C LYS A 286 4.00 -29.63 68.35
N ARG A 287 3.22 -30.03 67.31
CA ARG A 287 2.15 -31.07 67.38
C ARG A 287 1.76 -31.66 66.00
N LYS A 288 1.24 -32.90 66.00
CA LYS A 288 0.99 -33.86 64.88
C LYS A 288 -0.48 -33.91 64.41
N GLY A 289 -0.71 -34.38 63.17
CA GLY A 289 -1.93 -35.07 62.67
C GLY A 289 -2.20 -34.73 61.19
N ALA A 290 -2.73 -35.56 60.28
CA ALA A 290 -3.18 -36.95 60.22
C ALA A 290 -3.22 -37.37 58.71
N LYS A 291 -3.27 -38.67 58.38
CA LYS A 291 -3.33 -39.19 56.99
C LYS A 291 -4.78 -39.42 56.53
N VAL A 292 -5.07 -39.18 55.23
CA VAL A 292 -6.28 -39.65 54.53
C VAL A 292 -5.90 -40.29 53.18
N ARG A 293 -6.70 -41.28 52.78
CA ARG A 293 -6.53 -42.30 51.73
C ARG A 293 -6.98 -41.79 50.34
N LEU A 294 -6.36 -42.28 49.26
CA LEU A 294 -6.64 -41.92 47.86
C LEU A 294 -7.40 -43.06 47.14
N GLU A 295 -8.39 -42.69 46.32
CA GLU A 295 -9.05 -43.44 45.24
C GLU A 295 -9.17 -42.47 44.05
N GLU A 296 -9.13 -42.81 42.76
CA GLU A 296 -8.83 -44.02 41.97
C GLU A 296 -8.31 -43.47 40.61
N GLN A 297 -7.39 -44.16 39.92
CA GLN A 297 -6.76 -43.66 38.69
C GLN A 297 -7.67 -43.80 37.46
N LEU A 298 -7.94 -42.68 36.78
CA LEU A 298 -8.49 -42.67 35.42
C LEU A 298 -7.46 -43.20 34.41
N SER A 299 -7.94 -43.99 33.46
CA SER A 299 -7.20 -44.86 32.53
C SER A 299 -6.36 -44.12 31.45
N PRO A 300 -5.31 -44.77 30.90
CA PRO A 300 -4.26 -44.11 30.08
C PRO A 300 -4.64 -43.69 28.64
N ASP A 301 -5.90 -43.76 28.22
CA ASP A 301 -6.28 -43.59 26.80
C ASP A 301 -6.79 -42.18 26.41
N GLY A 302 -6.66 -41.19 27.30
CA GLY A 302 -7.24 -39.85 27.10
C GLY A 302 -6.44 -38.84 26.25
N PHE A 303 -5.17 -39.10 25.92
CA PHE A 303 -4.30 -38.07 25.31
C PHE A 303 -3.67 -38.52 23.99
N LYS A 304 -4.45 -38.46 22.90
CA LYS A 304 -3.90 -38.45 21.53
C LYS A 304 -3.72 -37.01 21.04
N LEU A 305 -2.48 -36.65 20.71
CA LEU A 305 -2.13 -35.34 20.15
C LEU A 305 -2.97 -35.04 18.89
N ALA A 306 -3.65 -33.89 18.86
CA ALA A 306 -4.41 -33.45 17.70
C ALA A 306 -3.45 -33.22 16.51
N ARG A 307 -3.69 -33.90 15.37
CA ARG A 307 -2.90 -33.66 14.15
C ARG A 307 -3.16 -32.24 13.63
N LEU A 308 -2.11 -31.40 13.67
CA LEU A 308 -2.11 -30.06 13.07
C LEU A 308 -2.54 -30.12 11.59
N LYS A 309 -3.62 -29.43 11.24
CA LYS A 309 -4.08 -29.30 9.86
C LYS A 309 -3.13 -28.37 9.09
N LYS A 310 -2.75 -28.75 7.86
CA LYS A 310 -1.90 -27.93 6.98
C LYS A 310 -2.59 -26.60 6.66
N TYR A 311 -2.01 -25.48 7.06
CA TYR A 311 -2.49 -24.14 6.72
C TYR A 311 -2.05 -23.76 5.29
N LYS A 312 -2.95 -23.18 4.48
CA LYS A 312 -2.62 -22.70 3.12
C LYS A 312 -2.13 -21.25 3.19
N ARG A 313 -0.85 -21.04 2.90
CA ARG A 313 -0.21 -19.72 2.82
C ARG A 313 -0.63 -19.01 1.53
N TYR A 314 -1.19 -17.82 1.64
CA TYR A 314 -1.35 -16.91 0.50
C TYR A 314 -0.01 -16.24 0.23
N VAL A 315 0.54 -16.46 -0.96
CA VAL A 315 1.77 -15.81 -1.42
C VAL A 315 1.33 -14.67 -2.31
N ASP A 316 1.72 -13.43 -1.99
CA ASP A 316 1.50 -12.28 -2.88
C ASP A 316 2.10 -12.61 -4.23
N ILE A 317 1.20 -12.81 -5.19
CA ILE A 317 1.55 -13.30 -6.49
C ILE A 317 2.16 -12.15 -7.29
N TRP A 318 1.66 -10.94 -7.10
CA TRP A 318 2.23 -9.69 -7.61
C TRP A 318 2.95 -8.91 -6.51
N LYS A 319 4.13 -8.39 -6.84
CA LYS A 319 4.88 -7.44 -6.01
C LYS A 319 5.05 -6.15 -6.77
N PHE A 320 4.44 -5.09 -6.25
CA PHE A 320 4.59 -3.74 -6.77
C PHE A 320 5.59 -2.96 -5.93
N GLY A 321 6.18 -1.94 -6.51
CA GLY A 321 6.96 -0.96 -5.77
C GLY A 321 7.38 0.19 -6.67
N THR A 322 7.61 1.34 -6.05
CA THR A 322 7.98 2.57 -6.75
C THR A 322 9.15 3.23 -6.05
N LEU A 323 10.17 3.54 -6.83
CA LEU A 323 11.36 4.23 -6.39
C LEU A 323 11.36 5.65 -6.94
N ILE A 324 11.40 6.64 -6.06
CA ILE A 324 11.59 8.04 -6.43
C ILE A 324 13.02 8.43 -6.06
N LYS A 325 13.71 9.10 -6.99
CA LYS A 325 15.07 9.59 -6.79
C LYS A 325 15.20 11.05 -7.23
N LEU A 326 15.99 11.80 -6.47
CA LEU A 326 16.43 13.14 -6.80
C LEU A 326 17.93 13.24 -6.56
N ASP A 327 18.70 13.21 -7.64
CA ASP A 327 20.16 13.19 -7.63
C ASP A 327 20.73 14.56 -7.98
N PHE A 328 21.83 14.94 -7.34
CA PHE A 328 22.59 16.16 -7.57
C PHE A 328 24.05 15.83 -7.89
N ASN A 329 24.62 16.55 -8.85
CA ASN A 329 26.04 16.47 -9.18
C ASN A 329 26.56 17.89 -9.46
N GLN A 330 27.72 18.22 -8.88
CA GLN A 330 28.36 19.53 -8.98
C GLN A 330 29.85 19.36 -9.28
N GLY A 331 30.34 20.09 -10.29
CA GLY A 331 31.76 20.32 -10.50
C GLY A 331 32.05 21.82 -10.33
N HIS A 332 33.05 22.17 -9.52
CA HIS A 332 33.44 23.57 -9.34
C HIS A 332 34.88 23.79 -9.77
N VAL A 333 35.11 24.84 -10.55
CA VAL A 333 36.42 25.30 -11.00
C VAL A 333 36.52 26.79 -10.62
N SER A 334 37.57 27.15 -9.87
CA SER A 334 37.84 28.54 -9.48
C SER A 334 38.33 29.35 -10.69
N LYS A 335 38.17 30.68 -10.64
CA LYS A 335 38.55 31.57 -11.76
C LYS A 335 40.04 31.52 -12.08
N ASP A 336 40.87 31.26 -11.07
CA ASP A 336 42.33 31.26 -11.16
C ASP A 336 42.90 29.84 -11.39
N TRP A 337 42.05 28.85 -11.70
CA TRP A 337 42.50 27.49 -11.96
C TRP A 337 43.30 27.41 -13.27
N ALA A 338 44.61 27.19 -13.15
CA ALA A 338 45.56 27.31 -14.25
C ALA A 338 45.35 26.33 -15.42
N GLU A 339 44.73 25.17 -15.17
CA GLU A 339 44.48 24.16 -16.21
C GLU A 339 43.19 24.43 -17.02
N GLY A 340 42.41 25.45 -16.62
CA GLY A 340 41.11 25.78 -17.22
C GLY A 340 40.00 24.78 -16.86
N GLY A 341 38.75 25.14 -17.17
CA GLY A 341 37.57 24.31 -16.93
C GLY A 341 36.29 25.12 -16.71
N GLU A 342 35.13 24.47 -16.75
CA GLU A 342 33.85 25.09 -16.46
C GLU A 342 33.22 24.50 -15.20
N SER A 343 32.76 25.36 -14.29
CA SER A 343 31.89 24.94 -13.19
C SER A 343 30.57 24.43 -13.75
N SER A 344 30.04 23.34 -13.22
CA SER A 344 28.76 22.76 -13.62
C SER A 344 27.92 22.32 -12.43
N ILE A 345 26.60 22.38 -12.61
CA ILE A 345 25.63 21.82 -11.68
C ILE A 345 24.58 21.05 -12.48
N SER A 346 24.24 19.86 -12.02
CA SER A 346 23.19 19.05 -12.61
C SER A 346 22.28 18.45 -11.57
N THR A 347 21.05 18.24 -11.99
CA THR A 347 19.99 17.61 -11.19
C THR A 347 19.34 16.55 -12.05
N LEU A 348 19.07 15.38 -11.48
CA LEU A 348 18.38 14.28 -12.15
C LEU A 348 17.24 13.80 -11.25
N THR A 349 16.02 13.97 -11.71
CA THR A 349 14.83 13.39 -11.08
C THR A 349 14.50 12.07 -11.77
N GLY A 350 14.16 11.03 -11.01
CA GLY A 350 13.74 9.75 -11.56
C GLY A 350 12.62 9.10 -10.79
N ILE A 351 11.77 8.38 -11.51
CA ILE A 351 10.69 7.55 -10.97
C ILE A 351 10.81 6.18 -11.63
N LYS A 352 11.09 5.14 -10.84
CA LYS A 352 11.17 3.75 -11.31
C LYS A 352 10.12 2.90 -10.59
N SER A 353 9.07 2.50 -11.30
CA SER A 353 8.03 1.62 -10.79
C SER A 353 8.20 0.21 -11.33
N PHE A 354 7.92 -0.80 -10.53
CA PHE A 354 8.00 -2.21 -10.93
C PHE A 354 6.77 -3.00 -10.48
N ALA A 355 6.42 -4.01 -11.25
CA ALA A 355 5.39 -5.01 -10.96
C ALA A 355 5.97 -6.40 -11.27
N LYS A 356 6.00 -7.30 -10.29
CA LYS A 356 6.58 -8.65 -10.42
C LYS A 356 5.57 -9.71 -10.01
N TYR A 357 5.06 -10.44 -10.97
CA TYR A 357 4.26 -11.64 -10.79
C TYR A 357 5.14 -12.88 -10.69
N GLN A 358 4.89 -13.76 -9.71
CA GLN A 358 5.47 -15.10 -9.66
C GLN A 358 4.45 -16.10 -9.11
N LYS A 359 3.99 -17.03 -9.96
CA LYS A 359 3.13 -18.14 -9.54
C LYS A 359 3.56 -19.43 -10.21
N ASN A 360 3.78 -20.48 -9.43
CA ASN A 360 4.16 -21.80 -9.95
C ASN A 360 5.37 -21.70 -10.90
N LYS A 361 5.14 -21.97 -12.19
CA LYS A 361 6.10 -21.95 -13.28
C LYS A 361 6.05 -20.66 -14.09
N THR A 362 5.20 -19.70 -13.75
CA THR A 362 4.98 -18.47 -14.51
C THR A 362 5.54 -17.27 -13.75
N SER A 363 6.24 -16.40 -14.48
CA SER A 363 6.81 -15.14 -14.03
C SER A 363 6.39 -14.02 -14.97
N TRP A 364 6.08 -12.85 -14.44
CA TRP A 364 5.84 -11.66 -15.27
C TRP A 364 6.39 -10.44 -14.57
N GLU A 365 7.38 -9.80 -15.17
CA GLU A 365 8.06 -8.62 -14.62
C GLU A 365 7.79 -7.43 -15.53
N SER A 366 7.28 -6.33 -15.00
CA SER A 366 7.13 -5.05 -15.70
C SER A 366 7.86 -3.95 -14.94
N THR A 367 8.52 -3.04 -15.64
CA THR A 367 9.17 -1.87 -15.05
C THR A 367 8.94 -0.63 -15.91
N LEU A 368 8.56 0.47 -15.28
CA LEU A 368 8.49 1.80 -15.88
C LEU A 368 9.59 2.67 -15.25
N ASP A 369 10.46 3.25 -16.07
CA ASP A 369 11.56 4.11 -15.65
C ASP A 369 11.45 5.47 -16.36
N LEU A 370 11.19 6.52 -15.58
CA LEU A 370 11.10 7.90 -16.01
C LEU A 370 12.27 8.66 -15.43
N GLU A 371 13.06 9.33 -16.26
CA GLU A 371 14.18 10.16 -15.81
C GLU A 371 14.18 11.49 -16.55
N TYR A 372 14.34 12.57 -15.80
CA TYR A 372 14.48 13.92 -16.33
C TYR A 372 15.62 14.65 -15.62
N GLY A 373 16.58 15.16 -16.39
CA GLY A 373 17.76 15.82 -15.86
C GLY A 373 18.06 17.14 -16.53
N LEU A 374 18.52 18.09 -15.73
CA LEU A 374 18.97 19.42 -16.14
C LEU A 374 20.46 19.57 -15.80
N LEU A 375 21.19 20.27 -16.66
CA LEU A 375 22.61 20.60 -16.48
C LEU A 375 22.82 22.07 -16.82
N LYS A 376 23.55 22.77 -15.98
CA LYS A 376 24.11 24.09 -16.24
C LYS A 376 25.63 23.97 -16.22
N SER A 377 26.30 24.41 -17.28
CA SER A 377 27.77 24.42 -17.39
C SER A 377 28.25 25.83 -17.74
N GLY A 378 29.19 26.34 -16.96
CA GLY A 378 29.72 27.69 -17.08
C GLY A 378 28.60 28.74 -17.04
N ASN A 379 28.65 29.64 -18.01
CA ASN A 379 27.66 30.71 -18.19
C ASN A 379 26.47 30.31 -19.07
N ASN A 380 26.39 29.04 -19.49
CA ASN A 380 25.26 28.59 -20.28
C ASN A 380 23.98 28.54 -19.44
N ASP A 381 22.83 28.70 -20.10
CA ASP A 381 21.52 28.42 -19.51
C ASP A 381 21.37 26.93 -19.15
N PHE A 382 20.37 26.60 -18.32
CA PHE A 382 20.01 25.20 -18.07
C PHE A 382 19.65 24.48 -19.37
N ARG A 383 20.35 23.38 -19.63
CA ARG A 383 20.17 22.48 -20.76
C ARG A 383 19.65 21.13 -20.28
N LYS A 384 18.88 20.46 -21.14
CA LYS A 384 18.42 19.09 -20.91
C LYS A 384 19.65 18.16 -20.91
N ASN A 385 19.86 17.44 -19.81
CA ASN A 385 20.96 16.48 -19.63
C ASN A 385 20.48 15.05 -19.87
N GLN A 386 19.29 14.72 -19.37
CA GLN A 386 18.71 13.38 -19.46
C GLN A 386 17.20 13.47 -19.64
N ASP A 387 16.66 12.61 -20.48
CA ASP A 387 15.23 12.51 -20.77
C ASP A 387 14.98 11.08 -21.26
N LYS A 388 14.40 10.27 -20.39
CA LYS A 388 14.18 8.84 -20.65
C LYS A 388 12.81 8.46 -20.13
N LEU A 389 12.01 7.86 -21.01
CA LEU A 389 10.84 7.07 -20.65
C LEU A 389 11.10 5.66 -21.16
N GLU A 390 11.21 4.71 -20.26
CA GLU A 390 11.46 3.32 -20.58
C GLU A 390 10.42 2.42 -19.92
N PHE A 391 9.68 1.66 -20.71
CA PHE A 391 8.76 0.64 -20.25
C PHE A 391 9.27 -0.73 -20.70
N ASN A 392 9.47 -1.62 -19.74
CA ASN A 392 9.84 -3.01 -19.99
C ASN A 392 8.74 -3.92 -19.45
N THR A 393 8.42 -4.98 -20.17
CA THR A 393 7.60 -6.09 -19.69
C THR A 393 8.20 -7.40 -20.18
N LYS A 394 8.28 -8.39 -19.30
CA LYS A 394 8.89 -9.69 -19.54
C LYS A 394 8.00 -10.76 -18.95
N PHE A 395 7.44 -11.62 -19.80
CA PHE A 395 6.66 -12.78 -19.42
C PHE A 395 7.52 -14.04 -19.58
N GLY A 396 7.61 -14.88 -18.56
CA GLY A 396 8.43 -16.09 -18.57
C GLY A 396 7.70 -17.31 -18.00
N GLN A 397 7.80 -18.45 -18.69
CA GLN A 397 7.25 -19.74 -18.29
C GLN A 397 8.37 -20.77 -18.14
N LEU A 398 8.47 -21.44 -16.99
CA LEU A 398 9.53 -22.41 -16.69
C LEU A 398 9.48 -23.55 -17.72
N ALA A 399 10.59 -23.71 -18.44
CA ALA A 399 10.81 -24.78 -19.40
C ALA A 399 11.40 -26.01 -18.70
N PHE A 400 12.68 -25.95 -18.33
CA PHE A 400 13.42 -27.03 -17.69
C PHE A 400 14.51 -26.49 -16.77
N GLY A 401 14.74 -27.14 -15.63
CA GLY A 401 15.75 -26.74 -14.65
C GLY A 401 15.57 -25.29 -14.19
N LYS A 402 16.42 -24.39 -14.69
CA LYS A 402 16.47 -22.95 -14.37
C LYS A 402 16.20 -22.07 -15.61
N TRP A 403 15.71 -22.66 -16.69
CA TRP A 403 15.42 -22.00 -17.97
C TRP A 403 13.92 -21.70 -18.11
N TYR A 404 13.59 -20.52 -18.64
CA TYR A 404 12.23 -20.05 -18.86
C TYR A 404 12.03 -19.68 -20.34
N TYR A 405 10.98 -20.21 -20.99
CA TYR A 405 10.46 -19.63 -22.23
C TYR A 405 9.99 -18.21 -21.95
N THR A 406 10.59 -17.24 -22.59
CA THR A 406 10.43 -15.83 -22.23
C THR A 406 10.06 -15.00 -23.45
N SER A 407 9.04 -14.18 -23.31
CA SER A 407 8.72 -13.09 -24.22
C SER A 407 8.98 -11.76 -23.52
N MET A 408 9.63 -10.83 -24.20
CA MET A 408 9.96 -9.51 -23.68
C MET A 408 9.47 -8.44 -24.65
N PHE A 409 9.02 -7.33 -24.09
CA PHE A 409 8.75 -6.09 -24.79
C PHE A 409 9.43 -4.93 -24.06
N ASN A 410 10.16 -4.10 -24.80
CA ASN A 410 10.81 -2.88 -24.32
C ASN A 410 10.37 -1.72 -25.22
N LEU A 411 10.02 -0.60 -24.60
CA LEU A 411 9.79 0.69 -25.24
C LEU A 411 10.71 1.70 -24.56
N LYS A 412 11.59 2.35 -25.31
CA LYS A 412 12.49 3.42 -24.85
C LYS A 412 12.28 4.66 -25.71
N THR A 413 11.93 5.78 -25.11
CA THR A 413 11.73 7.05 -25.82
C THR A 413 12.05 8.26 -24.95
N GLN A 414 11.96 9.45 -25.54
CA GLN A 414 12.10 10.74 -24.88
C GLN A 414 10.75 11.46 -24.90
N PHE A 415 10.48 12.33 -23.93
CA PHE A 415 9.19 13.01 -23.79
C PHE A 415 9.25 14.54 -23.83
N VAL A 416 10.44 15.14 -23.66
CA VAL A 416 10.64 16.59 -23.76
C VAL A 416 11.48 16.93 -24.99
N ARG A 417 11.26 18.12 -25.55
CA ARG A 417 12.09 18.62 -26.66
C ARG A 417 13.55 18.75 -26.25
N GLY A 418 14.43 18.07 -26.97
CA GLY A 418 15.89 18.20 -26.86
C GLY A 418 16.45 19.03 -28.00
N TYR A 419 17.43 19.87 -27.69
CA TYR A 419 18.09 20.74 -28.66
C TYR A 419 19.59 20.50 -28.62
N ASN A 420 20.21 20.52 -29.80
CA ASN A 420 21.64 20.73 -29.91
C ASN A 420 21.90 22.25 -29.95
N TYR A 421 22.91 22.69 -29.19
CA TYR A 421 23.26 24.10 -29.04
C TYR A 421 24.59 24.34 -29.75
N SER A 422 24.55 25.15 -30.79
CA SER A 422 25.76 25.56 -31.52
C SER A 422 26.44 26.73 -30.78
N ALA A 423 27.73 26.94 -31.08
CA ALA A 423 28.52 28.01 -30.46
C ALA A 423 27.99 29.43 -30.76
N ASP A 424 27.24 29.59 -31.85
CA ASP A 424 26.56 30.84 -32.26
C ASP A 424 25.24 31.10 -31.50
N GLY A 425 24.85 30.21 -30.58
CA GLY A 425 23.60 30.31 -29.82
C GLY A 425 22.36 29.77 -30.54
N SER A 426 22.50 29.29 -31.79
CA SER A 426 21.41 28.63 -32.51
C SER A 426 21.05 27.29 -31.87
N ARG A 427 19.76 26.92 -31.94
CA ARG A 427 19.20 25.71 -31.34
C ARG A 427 18.59 24.83 -32.43
N LYS A 428 19.16 23.67 -32.69
CA LYS A 428 18.59 22.66 -33.61
C LYS A 428 17.82 21.64 -32.81
N LEU A 429 16.54 21.40 -33.14
CA LEU A 429 15.75 20.35 -32.50
C LEU A 429 16.33 18.98 -32.89
N ILE A 430 16.71 18.18 -31.90
CA ILE A 430 17.27 16.84 -32.11
C ILE A 430 16.38 15.73 -31.57
N SER A 431 15.49 16.06 -30.63
CA SER A 431 14.56 15.09 -30.09
C SER A 431 13.25 15.72 -29.61
N ASN A 432 12.19 14.94 -29.61
CA ASN A 432 10.85 15.33 -29.19
C ASN A 432 10.08 14.08 -28.71
N PHE A 433 8.86 14.25 -28.21
CA PHE A 433 8.01 13.12 -27.81
C PHE A 433 7.88 12.10 -28.95
N PHE A 434 8.35 10.87 -28.70
CA PHE A 434 8.37 9.76 -29.65
C PHE A 434 9.29 9.97 -30.88
N ALA A 435 10.34 10.78 -30.72
CA ALA A 435 11.33 11.07 -31.75
C ALA A 435 12.71 11.25 -31.09
N PRO A 436 13.52 10.18 -30.94
CA PRO A 436 13.24 8.80 -31.35
C PRO A 436 12.42 7.99 -30.32
N ALA A 437 11.82 6.90 -30.78
CA ALA A 437 11.31 5.81 -29.95
C ALA A 437 11.85 4.47 -30.46
N TYR A 438 12.34 3.65 -29.54
CA TYR A 438 12.85 2.31 -29.80
C TYR A 438 11.88 1.31 -29.18
N ILE A 439 11.35 0.41 -29.99
CA ILE A 439 10.49 -0.69 -29.54
C ILE A 439 11.21 -1.99 -29.85
N LEU A 440 11.38 -2.84 -28.85
CA LEU A 440 12.02 -4.14 -29.01
C LEU A 440 11.09 -5.22 -28.45
N GLY A 441 10.67 -6.16 -29.30
CA GLY A 441 9.91 -7.35 -28.92
C GLY A 441 10.75 -8.59 -29.15
N SER A 442 10.86 -9.47 -28.17
CA SER A 442 11.76 -10.63 -28.25
C SER A 442 11.12 -11.89 -27.67
N VAL A 443 11.49 -13.07 -28.20
CA VAL A 443 11.08 -14.39 -27.72
C VAL A 443 12.29 -15.31 -27.66
N GLY A 444 12.54 -15.87 -26.47
CA GLY A 444 13.76 -16.60 -26.18
C GLY A 444 13.70 -17.46 -24.93
N LEU A 445 14.88 -17.79 -24.42
CA LEU A 445 15.10 -18.55 -23.19
C LEU A 445 15.82 -17.66 -22.16
N ASP A 446 15.28 -17.57 -20.95
CA ASP A 446 15.87 -16.84 -19.83
C ASP A 446 16.40 -17.82 -18.77
N PHE A 447 17.71 -17.85 -18.57
CA PHE A 447 18.38 -18.64 -17.55
C PHE A 447 18.47 -17.85 -16.25
N LYS A 448 17.73 -18.28 -15.22
CA LYS A 448 17.68 -17.63 -13.90
C LYS A 448 18.13 -18.59 -12.80
N PRO A 449 19.44 -18.78 -12.57
CA PRO A 449 19.93 -19.71 -11.57
C PRO A 449 19.75 -19.23 -10.13
N LYS A 450 19.69 -17.91 -9.93
CA LYS A 450 19.45 -17.19 -8.67
C LYS A 450 18.56 -15.98 -8.98
N LYS A 451 18.04 -15.31 -7.95
CA LYS A 451 17.20 -14.11 -8.11
C LYS A 451 17.98 -12.90 -8.65
N ASP A 452 19.28 -12.88 -8.43
CA ASP A 452 20.14 -11.72 -8.71
C ASP A 452 20.92 -11.90 -10.02
N PHE A 453 20.64 -12.97 -10.78
CA PHE A 453 21.32 -13.23 -12.06
C PHE A 453 20.34 -13.79 -13.10
N SER A 454 20.35 -13.23 -14.30
CA SER A 454 19.48 -13.63 -15.42
C SER A 454 20.23 -13.45 -16.74
N ILE A 455 20.15 -14.46 -17.62
CA ILE A 455 20.63 -14.38 -19.00
C ILE A 455 19.47 -14.73 -19.92
N LEU A 456 18.95 -13.73 -20.64
CA LEU A 456 17.97 -13.91 -21.71
C LEU A 456 18.70 -14.06 -23.04
N ILE A 457 18.46 -15.16 -23.74
CA ILE A 457 18.94 -15.43 -25.10
C ILE A 457 17.71 -15.55 -26.00
N SER A 458 17.56 -14.62 -26.92
CA SER A 458 16.40 -14.48 -27.80
C SER A 458 16.81 -14.51 -29.27
N PRO A 459 16.68 -15.64 -29.97
CA PRO A 459 16.96 -15.72 -31.40
C PRO A 459 15.91 -14.99 -32.25
N PHE A 460 14.70 -14.76 -31.71
CA PHE A 460 13.63 -14.07 -32.43
C PHE A 460 13.34 -12.73 -31.79
N THR A 461 13.95 -11.68 -32.33
CA THR A 461 13.78 -10.31 -31.83
C THR A 461 13.43 -9.38 -32.96
N ALA A 462 12.41 -8.54 -32.77
CA ALA A 462 12.06 -7.44 -33.67
C ALA A 462 12.37 -6.11 -32.98
N LYS A 463 13.13 -5.25 -33.66
CA LYS A 463 13.49 -3.90 -33.22
C LYS A 463 12.90 -2.89 -34.20
N TYR A 464 12.20 -1.89 -33.66
CA TYR A 464 11.62 -0.78 -34.41
C TYR A 464 12.21 0.52 -33.89
N THR A 465 12.80 1.31 -34.78
CA THR A 465 13.25 2.68 -34.48
C THR A 465 12.32 3.65 -35.18
N ILE A 466 11.64 4.50 -34.43
CA ILE A 466 10.59 5.39 -34.92
C ILE A 466 11.00 6.83 -34.65
N VAL A 467 10.93 7.69 -35.68
CA VAL A 467 11.04 9.14 -35.55
C VAL A 467 9.75 9.75 -36.04
N ARG A 468 8.90 10.20 -35.11
CA ARG A 468 7.57 10.74 -35.46
C ARG A 468 7.64 12.09 -36.21
N ASP A 469 8.56 12.96 -35.80
CA ASP A 469 8.71 14.34 -36.29
C ASP A 469 9.93 14.48 -37.22
N THR A 470 9.84 13.88 -38.41
CA THR A 470 10.90 13.94 -39.44
C THR A 470 10.99 15.28 -40.16
N ALA A 471 10.03 16.19 -39.95
CA ALA A 471 10.05 17.52 -40.56
C ALA A 471 11.07 18.46 -39.87
N ARG A 472 11.36 18.20 -38.59
CA ARG A 472 12.25 19.04 -37.77
C ARG A 472 13.45 18.28 -37.22
N ILE A 473 13.36 16.96 -37.13
CA ILE A 473 14.41 16.09 -36.61
C ILE A 473 14.93 15.24 -37.76
N ASP A 474 16.24 15.22 -37.91
CA ASP A 474 16.94 14.41 -38.89
C ASP A 474 16.87 12.93 -38.50
N GLN A 475 16.08 12.15 -39.24
CA GLN A 475 15.88 10.73 -38.99
C GLN A 475 17.12 9.88 -39.33
N THR A 476 18.01 10.39 -40.19
CA THR A 476 19.20 9.66 -40.63
C THR A 476 20.21 9.49 -39.49
N ALA A 477 20.20 10.41 -38.52
CA ALA A 477 20.96 10.30 -37.27
C ALA A 477 20.60 9.06 -36.42
N PHE A 478 19.44 8.45 -36.68
CA PHE A 478 18.96 7.23 -36.00
C PHE A 478 18.98 6.01 -36.92
N GLY A 479 19.67 6.08 -38.07
CA GLY A 479 19.78 4.98 -39.04
C GLY A 479 18.49 4.71 -39.83
N ILE A 480 17.56 5.66 -39.86
CA ILE A 480 16.35 5.60 -40.71
C ILE A 480 16.66 6.31 -42.03
N ASP A 481 16.36 5.67 -43.16
CA ASP A 481 16.55 6.29 -44.48
C ASP A 481 15.83 7.64 -44.60
N ALA A 482 16.35 8.51 -45.48
CA ALA A 482 15.63 9.72 -45.89
C ALA A 482 14.19 9.37 -46.33
N ASP A 483 13.24 10.25 -46.01
CA ASP A 483 11.79 10.11 -46.25
C ASP A 483 11.05 8.98 -45.51
N LYS A 484 11.75 8.15 -44.73
CA LYS A 484 11.11 7.14 -43.87
C LYS A 484 11.00 7.63 -42.42
N LYS A 485 10.00 7.11 -41.70
CA LYS A 485 9.77 7.41 -40.27
C LYS A 485 10.10 6.23 -39.35
N ILE A 486 10.30 5.04 -39.91
CA ILE A 486 10.41 3.79 -39.18
C ILE A 486 11.52 2.93 -39.81
N LYS A 487 12.51 2.51 -39.01
CA LYS A 487 13.42 1.39 -39.32
C LYS A 487 12.87 0.14 -38.65
N LYS A 488 12.82 -0.98 -39.38
CA LYS A 488 12.37 -2.28 -38.89
C LYS A 488 13.51 -3.27 -39.03
N GLU A 489 13.84 -3.97 -37.97
CA GLU A 489 14.94 -4.91 -37.94
C GLU A 489 14.49 -6.19 -37.22
N VAL A 490 14.99 -7.33 -37.70
CA VAL A 490 14.79 -8.63 -37.07
C VAL A 490 16.15 -9.23 -36.80
N GLY A 491 16.34 -9.83 -35.63
CA GLY A 491 17.65 -10.24 -35.17
C GLY A 491 17.63 -11.11 -33.92
N SER A 492 18.82 -11.36 -33.40
CA SER A 492 19.03 -11.97 -32.08
C SER A 492 19.29 -10.91 -31.01
N TYR A 493 18.96 -11.25 -29.77
CA TYR A 493 19.16 -10.41 -28.61
C TYR A 493 19.62 -11.22 -27.41
N VAL A 494 20.65 -10.74 -26.73
CA VAL A 494 21.14 -11.32 -25.47
C VAL A 494 21.13 -10.24 -24.40
N LYS A 495 20.51 -10.52 -23.26
CA LYS A 495 20.48 -9.63 -22.10
C LYS A 495 20.98 -10.35 -20.86
N ILE A 496 22.03 -9.83 -20.26
CA ILE A 496 22.62 -10.33 -19.03
C ILE A 496 22.36 -9.30 -17.94
N LEU A 497 21.71 -9.74 -16.87
CA LEU A 497 21.45 -8.95 -15.67
C LEU A 497 22.14 -9.62 -14.50
N HIS A 498 22.98 -8.87 -13.79
CA HIS A 498 23.66 -9.32 -12.59
C HIS A 498 23.58 -8.25 -11.51
N LYS A 499 22.82 -8.54 -10.46
CA LYS A 499 22.75 -7.76 -9.23
C LYS A 499 23.61 -8.45 -8.18
N TRP A 500 24.45 -7.70 -7.49
CA TRP A 500 25.28 -8.22 -6.41
C TRP A 500 25.18 -7.28 -5.19
N GLU A 501 24.75 -7.84 -4.07
CA GLU A 501 24.78 -7.18 -2.77
C GLU A 501 26.17 -7.46 -2.15
N ILE A 502 27.05 -6.44 -2.19
CA ILE A 502 28.42 -6.55 -1.71
C ILE A 502 28.42 -6.55 -0.18
N THR A 503 27.63 -5.65 0.41
CA THR A 503 27.29 -5.62 1.85
C THR A 503 25.78 -5.46 2.00
N LYS A 504 25.28 -5.29 3.24
CA LYS A 504 23.85 -5.06 3.49
C LYS A 504 23.34 -3.75 2.86
N ASP A 505 24.23 -2.77 2.72
CA ASP A 505 23.88 -1.44 2.23
C ASP A 505 24.40 -1.21 0.80
N ILE A 506 25.60 -1.72 0.48
CA ILE A 506 26.23 -1.50 -0.82
C ILE A 506 25.74 -2.55 -1.82
N SER A 507 25.18 -2.09 -2.93
CA SER A 507 24.71 -2.95 -4.01
C SER A 507 25.17 -2.47 -5.38
N MET A 508 25.42 -3.43 -6.26
CA MET A 508 25.86 -3.21 -7.62
C MET A 508 24.89 -3.90 -8.58
N GLU A 509 24.57 -3.24 -9.69
CA GLU A 509 23.75 -3.76 -10.79
C GLU A 509 24.53 -3.62 -12.10
N ASN A 510 24.69 -4.73 -12.81
CA ASN A 510 25.27 -4.81 -14.14
C ASN A 510 24.20 -5.28 -15.12
N LYS A 511 23.99 -4.52 -16.18
CA LYS A 511 23.11 -4.86 -17.30
C LYS A 511 23.90 -4.78 -18.59
N LEU A 512 23.98 -5.89 -19.31
CA LEU A 512 24.60 -5.98 -20.63
C LEU A 512 23.54 -6.42 -21.62
N GLU A 513 23.41 -5.70 -22.72
CA GLU A 513 22.48 -6.00 -23.80
C GLU A 513 23.24 -6.03 -25.12
N PHE A 514 23.06 -7.10 -25.87
CA PHE A 514 23.66 -7.33 -27.18
C PHE A 514 22.54 -7.55 -28.19
N TYR A 515 22.54 -6.80 -29.29
CA TYR A 515 21.60 -6.99 -30.38
C TYR A 515 22.36 -7.22 -31.69
N SER A 516 21.92 -8.18 -32.50
CA SER A 516 22.51 -8.44 -33.81
C SER A 516 21.42 -8.63 -34.85
N SER A 517 21.43 -7.81 -35.90
CA SER A 517 20.42 -7.82 -36.96
C SER A 517 20.70 -8.93 -37.97
N TYR A 518 19.72 -9.78 -38.26
CA TYR A 518 19.84 -10.80 -39.30
C TYR A 518 19.77 -10.22 -40.70
N THR A 519 19.08 -9.09 -40.86
CA THR A 519 18.84 -8.45 -42.16
C THR A 519 19.95 -7.48 -42.53
N ASN A 520 20.53 -6.78 -41.55
CA ASN A 520 21.57 -5.77 -41.76
C ASN A 520 22.88 -6.18 -41.09
N LYS A 521 23.86 -6.65 -41.89
CA LYS A 521 25.23 -6.98 -41.45
C LYS A 521 25.25 -7.82 -40.16
N PRO A 522 24.93 -9.14 -40.21
CA PRO A 522 24.77 -10.00 -39.02
C PRO A 522 26.03 -10.21 -38.16
N LYS A 523 27.19 -9.71 -38.59
CA LYS A 523 28.41 -9.68 -37.76
C LYS A 523 28.51 -8.44 -36.88
N ASN A 524 27.65 -7.44 -37.11
CA ASN A 524 27.59 -6.23 -36.30
C ASN A 524 26.72 -6.52 -35.07
N ILE A 525 27.32 -6.29 -33.90
CA ILE A 525 26.66 -6.45 -32.60
C ILE A 525 26.56 -5.05 -31.99
N ASP A 526 25.34 -4.59 -31.78
CA ASP A 526 25.05 -3.42 -30.95
C ASP A 526 25.25 -3.81 -29.49
N VAL A 527 25.97 -2.99 -28.72
CA VAL A 527 26.27 -3.22 -27.31
C VAL A 527 25.71 -2.07 -26.48
N ASP A 528 24.89 -2.37 -25.47
CA ASP A 528 24.46 -1.44 -24.42
C ASP A 528 24.85 -2.04 -23.06
N TRP A 529 25.84 -1.43 -22.40
CA TRP A 529 26.27 -1.79 -21.06
C TRP A 529 25.91 -0.68 -20.09
N GLN A 530 25.31 -1.07 -18.97
CA GLN A 530 24.99 -0.20 -17.85
C GLN A 530 25.49 -0.84 -16.57
N PHE A 531 26.23 -0.07 -15.79
CA PHE A 531 26.68 -0.42 -14.45
C PHE A 531 26.18 0.65 -13.47
N ILE A 532 25.64 0.21 -12.34
CA ILE A 532 25.17 1.09 -11.25
C ILE A 532 25.69 0.53 -9.94
N LEU A 533 26.46 1.33 -9.21
CA LEU A 533 26.85 1.09 -7.83
C LEU A 533 26.05 2.05 -6.93
N ASN A 534 25.24 1.49 -6.03
CA ASN A 534 24.51 2.21 -5.01
C ASN A 534 25.27 2.14 -3.68
N LEU A 535 25.57 3.30 -3.10
CA LEU A 535 26.27 3.50 -1.84
C LEU A 535 25.39 4.32 -0.89
N PRO A 536 24.44 3.69 -0.16
CA PRO A 536 23.62 4.39 0.81
C PRO A 536 24.47 5.03 1.91
N ILE A 537 24.18 6.29 2.25
CA ILE A 537 24.78 6.99 3.38
C ILE A 537 23.87 6.86 4.61
N ASN A 538 22.56 7.00 4.41
CA ASN A 538 21.53 6.76 5.42
C ASN A 538 20.21 6.33 4.73
N GLN A 539 19.11 6.24 5.49
CA GLN A 539 17.81 5.76 4.99
C GLN A 539 17.20 6.60 3.84
N TYR A 540 17.65 7.85 3.64
CA TYR A 540 17.15 8.74 2.59
C TYR A 540 18.25 9.18 1.62
N LEU A 541 19.49 9.31 2.07
CA LEU A 541 20.61 9.82 1.29
C LEU A 541 21.45 8.68 0.73
N THR A 542 21.72 8.71 -0.58
CA THR A 542 22.50 7.69 -1.28
C THR A 542 23.43 8.34 -2.30
N THR A 543 24.66 7.83 -2.39
CA THR A 543 25.56 8.12 -3.51
C THR A 543 25.40 7.03 -4.56
N THR A 544 25.24 7.42 -5.81
CA THR A 544 25.13 6.52 -6.95
C THR A 544 26.27 6.78 -7.93
N VAL A 545 27.04 5.75 -8.25
CA VAL A 545 28.00 5.78 -9.35
C VAL A 545 27.41 4.96 -10.49
N SER A 546 27.30 5.55 -11.67
CA SER A 546 26.74 4.89 -12.84
C SER A 546 27.61 5.09 -14.06
N THR A 547 27.82 4.01 -14.81
CA THR A 547 28.52 4.06 -16.10
C THR A 547 27.65 3.44 -17.17
N TYR A 548 27.75 4.00 -18.38
CA TYR A 548 27.02 3.59 -19.56
C TYR A 548 28.01 3.50 -20.71
N LEU A 549 27.98 2.40 -21.44
CA LEU A 549 28.73 2.23 -22.67
C LEU A 549 27.77 1.77 -23.76
N ILE A 550 27.72 2.53 -24.84
CA ILE A 550 26.90 2.22 -26.01
C ILE A 550 27.82 2.13 -27.22
N SER A 551 27.69 1.05 -27.98
CA SER A 551 28.37 0.88 -29.25
C SER A 551 27.34 0.44 -30.28
N ASP A 552 27.15 1.26 -31.30
CA ASP A 552 26.25 0.98 -32.42
C ASP A 552 27.09 1.09 -33.70
N ASN A 553 27.15 -0.02 -34.44
CA ASN A 553 27.95 -0.10 -35.66
C ASN A 553 27.25 0.50 -36.89
N ASP A 554 25.93 0.74 -36.84
CA ASP A 554 25.16 1.32 -37.93
C ASP A 554 25.23 2.86 -37.94
N THR A 555 25.44 3.49 -36.77
CA THR A 555 25.53 4.97 -36.63
C THR A 555 26.97 5.50 -36.61
N GLY A 556 27.95 4.65 -36.94
CA GLY A 556 29.35 5.04 -37.15
C GLY A 556 30.31 4.62 -36.03
N SER A 557 30.28 3.33 -35.63
CA SER A 557 31.31 2.57 -34.86
C SER A 557 32.08 3.31 -33.75
N LYS A 558 31.49 4.32 -33.11
CA LYS A 558 32.10 5.05 -32.00
C LYS A 558 31.54 4.48 -30.71
N VAL A 559 32.40 3.89 -29.91
CA VAL A 559 32.10 3.54 -28.53
C VAL A 559 31.85 4.83 -27.77
N GLN A 560 30.64 4.99 -27.25
CA GLN A 560 30.23 6.13 -26.43
C GLN A 560 30.25 5.70 -24.97
N PHE A 561 31.02 6.40 -24.14
CA PHE A 561 31.10 6.14 -22.71
C PHE A 561 30.57 7.35 -21.94
N LYS A 562 29.72 7.10 -20.95
CA LYS A 562 29.19 8.11 -20.03
C LYS A 562 29.36 7.61 -18.60
N GLU A 563 29.95 8.43 -17.76
CA GLU A 563 30.04 8.20 -16.32
C GLU A 563 29.26 9.30 -15.57
N ASN A 564 28.63 8.94 -14.47
CA ASN A 564 27.96 9.87 -13.59
C ASN A 564 28.08 9.42 -12.13
N LEU A 565 28.63 10.30 -11.30
CA LEU A 565 28.62 10.19 -9.85
C LEU A 565 27.63 11.21 -9.33
N ALA A 566 26.63 10.78 -8.56
CA ALA A 566 25.64 11.67 -8.00
C ALA A 566 25.32 11.34 -6.55
N VAL A 567 24.98 12.38 -5.78
CA VAL A 567 24.49 12.26 -4.41
C VAL A 567 23.04 12.70 -4.41
N GLY A 568 22.15 11.86 -3.88
CA GLY A 568 20.73 12.08 -4.03
C GLY A 568 19.88 11.55 -2.89
N ILE A 569 18.64 12.02 -2.88
CA ILE A 569 17.59 11.50 -2.01
C ILE A 569 16.89 10.37 -2.76
N LYS A 570 16.75 9.22 -2.11
CA LYS A 570 16.13 8.03 -2.64
C LYS A 570 15.07 7.53 -1.66
N TYR A 571 13.86 7.30 -2.17
CA TYR A 571 12.76 6.77 -1.37
C TYR A 571 12.05 5.65 -2.15
N GLN A 572 11.80 4.52 -1.48
CA GLN A 572 11.15 3.35 -2.06
C GLN A 572 9.85 3.04 -1.31
N PHE A 573 8.75 2.97 -2.04
CA PHE A 573 7.45 2.47 -1.60
C PHE A 573 7.30 0.98 -1.94
#